data_AF-A0A9D8T3R6-F1
#
_entry.id   AF-A0A9D8T3R6-F1
#
_cell.length_a   1.000
_cell.length_b   1.000
_cell.length_c   1.000
_cell.angle_alpha   90.00
_cell.angle_beta   90.00
_cell.angle_gamma   90.00
#
_symmetry.space_group_name_H-M   'P 1'
#
loop_
_entity.id
_entity.type
_entity.pdbx_description
1 polymer ?
#
loop_
_entity_poly.entity_id
_entity_poly.type
_entity_poly.pdbx_seq_one_letter_code
_entity_poly.pdbx_strand_id
1 'polypeptide(L)'
;MNNYKDFTYIELHEGKILANFPNVGDMLFSSYDEFKAYVDGYLITKKFFVEIEKELRNDIERHPKFCEGFCEECSNMIFPRMEIVMKERNSKKEPTAETALFEKLASAFSAYLHGNKKESLNHFAQLGAIIFRCMEHVQKEVEAGT
;
A
#
# COMPACT_ATOMS: atom_id res chain seq x y z
N MET A 1 17.08 17.77 21.92
CA MET A 1 16.49 17.25 20.67
C MET A 1 17.14 15.91 20.42
N ASN A 2 16.34 14.86 20.28
CA ASN A 2 16.78 13.47 20.20
C ASN A 2 16.69 12.99 18.74
N ASN A 3 17.37 11.89 18.40
CA ASN A 3 17.46 11.38 17.02
C ASN A 3 17.21 9.87 16.92
N TYR A 4 16.50 9.44 15.88
CA TYR A 4 16.33 8.03 15.51
C TYR A 4 16.33 7.87 13.98
N LYS A 5 17.25 7.07 13.40
CA LYS A 5 17.38 6.84 11.94
C LYS A 5 17.26 8.14 11.11
N ASP A 6 18.03 9.16 11.51
CA ASP A 6 18.05 10.50 10.91
C ASP A 6 16.79 11.36 11.10
N PHE A 7 15.84 10.93 11.95
CA PHE A 7 14.68 11.71 12.35
C PHE A 7 14.87 12.38 13.71
N THR A 8 14.72 13.70 13.73
CA THR A 8 14.73 14.53 14.94
C THR A 8 13.40 14.55 15.67
N TYR A 9 13.42 14.42 16.99
CA TYR A 9 12.24 14.50 17.86
C TYR A 9 12.50 15.21 19.19
N ILE A 10 11.42 15.60 19.87
CA ILE A 10 11.39 16.25 21.17
C ILE A 10 10.41 15.48 22.07
N GLU A 11 10.82 15.16 23.29
CA GLU A 11 9.92 14.63 24.32
C GLU A 11 9.18 15.78 25.02
N LEU A 12 7.86 15.64 25.13
CA LEU A 12 6.96 16.58 25.77
C LEU A 12 6.50 16.02 27.13
N HIS A 13 5.91 16.89 27.95
CA HIS A 13 5.24 16.47 29.18
C HIS A 13 4.16 15.42 28.89
N GLU A 14 3.88 14.55 29.88
CA GLU A 14 3.00 13.36 29.74
C GLU A 14 3.60 12.19 28.93
N GLY A 15 4.90 12.21 28.62
CA GLY A 15 5.56 11.12 27.90
C GLY A 15 5.30 11.11 26.39
N LYS A 16 4.69 12.19 25.86
CA LYS A 16 4.42 12.34 24.43
C LYS A 16 5.69 12.71 23.65
N ILE A 17 5.80 12.26 22.41
CA ILE A 17 6.94 12.56 21.53
C ILE A 17 6.46 13.35 20.30
N LEU A 18 7.06 14.52 20.10
CA LEU A 18 6.87 15.36 18.92
C LEU A 18 8.00 15.12 17.91
N ALA A 19 7.68 14.76 16.67
CA ALA A 19 8.69 14.56 15.63
C ALA A 19 8.50 15.51 14.44
N ASN A 20 9.62 16.03 13.92
CA ASN A 20 9.62 16.94 12.78
C ASN A 20 9.92 16.15 11.48
N PHE A 21 8.86 15.85 10.71
CA PHE A 21 8.90 15.00 9.52
C PHE A 21 8.55 15.76 8.22
N PRO A 22 9.05 15.33 7.05
CA PRO A 22 8.54 15.83 5.77
C PRO A 22 7.05 15.45 5.63
N ASN A 23 6.18 16.45 5.44
CA ASN A 23 4.74 16.31 5.18
C ASN A 23 3.86 15.86 6.35
N VAL A 24 4.35 15.90 7.59
CA VAL A 24 3.44 15.77 8.73
C VAL A 24 3.77 16.84 9.76
N GLY A 25 2.91 17.86 9.83
CA GLY A 25 2.97 18.84 10.89
C GLY A 25 2.84 18.13 12.23
N ASP A 26 3.83 18.33 13.11
CA ASP A 26 3.81 18.04 14.53
C ASP A 26 3.02 16.79 14.95
N MET A 27 3.49 15.61 14.55
CA MET A 27 2.92 14.34 15.03
C MET A 27 3.26 14.10 16.50
N LEU A 28 2.27 13.63 17.28
CA LEU A 28 2.41 13.26 18.68
C LEU A 28 2.26 11.74 18.87
N PHE A 29 3.31 11.08 19.35
CA PHE A 29 3.30 9.67 19.75
C PHE A 29 3.22 9.55 21.27
N SER A 30 2.61 8.48 21.80
CA SER A 30 2.45 8.30 23.25
C SER A 30 3.66 7.63 23.91
N SER A 31 4.57 7.06 23.11
CA SER A 31 5.80 6.42 23.57
C SER A 31 6.87 6.38 22.49
N TYR A 32 8.11 6.12 22.89
CA TYR A 32 9.23 5.92 21.95
C TYR A 32 9.01 4.71 21.03
N ASP A 33 8.37 3.64 21.52
CA ASP A 33 8.09 2.45 20.73
C ASP A 33 7.07 2.72 19.61
N GLU A 34 6.03 3.53 19.89
CA GLU A 34 5.07 3.97 18.86
C GLU A 34 5.74 4.85 17.80
N PHE A 35 6.54 5.83 18.23
CA PHE A 35 7.34 6.67 17.33
C PHE A 35 8.26 5.81 16.46
N LYS A 36 9.02 4.91 17.07
CA LYS A 36 9.94 3.99 16.39
C LYS A 36 9.21 3.12 15.37
N ALA A 37 8.08 2.51 15.75
CA ALA A 37 7.29 1.66 14.86
C ALA A 37 6.76 2.45 13.66
N TYR A 38 6.32 3.69 13.87
CA TYR A 38 5.91 4.59 12.80
C TYR A 38 7.07 4.93 11.86
N VAL A 39 8.23 5.34 12.39
CA VAL A 39 9.42 5.68 11.60
C VAL A 39 9.89 4.48 10.78
N ASP A 40 9.94 3.30 11.39
CA ASP A 40 10.33 2.06 10.73
C ASP A 40 9.37 1.72 9.58
N GLY A 41 8.06 1.82 9.82
CA GLY A 41 7.05 1.65 8.79
C GLY A 41 7.16 2.68 7.66
N TYR A 42 7.43 3.95 7.99
CA TYR A 42 7.66 5.00 7.00
C TYR A 42 8.89 4.73 6.13
N LEU A 43 10.00 4.29 6.73
CA LEU A 43 11.22 4.00 5.98
C LEU A 43 11.04 2.82 5.02
N ILE A 44 10.35 1.76 5.46
CA ILE A 44 10.01 0.61 4.61
C ILE A 44 9.12 1.04 3.44
N THR A 45 8.03 1.75 3.73
CA THR A 45 7.09 2.22 2.69
C THR A 45 7.77 3.19 1.72
N LYS A 46 8.62 4.10 2.20
CA LYS A 46 9.42 5.02 1.38
C LYS A 46 10.37 4.26 0.45
N LYS A 47 11.09 3.25 0.94
CA LYS A 47 11.98 2.43 0.12
C LYS A 47 11.22 1.80 -1.05
N PHE A 48 10.08 1.18 -0.78
CA PHE A 48 9.27 0.56 -1.82
C PHE A 48 8.62 1.58 -2.76
N PHE A 49 8.22 2.75 -2.25
CA PHE A 49 7.71 3.83 -3.09
C PHE A 49 8.75 4.32 -4.10
N VAL A 50 10.02 4.43 -3.70
CA VAL A 50 11.12 4.79 -4.62
C VAL A 50 11.29 3.77 -5.73
N GLU A 51 11.24 2.47 -5.44
CA GLU A 51 11.31 1.43 -6.47
C GLU A 51 10.09 1.46 -7.39
N ILE A 52 8.88 1.64 -6.85
CA ILE A 52 7.65 1.78 -7.64
C ILE A 52 7.74 3.00 -8.56
N GLU A 53 8.22 4.14 -8.06
CA GLU A 53 8.36 5.37 -8.85
C GLU A 53 9.37 5.17 -9.99
N LYS A 54 10.48 4.48 -9.72
CA LYS A 54 11.48 4.13 -10.73
C LYS A 54 10.88 3.24 -11.83
N GLU A 55 10.17 2.17 -11.47
CA GLU A 55 9.54 1.30 -12.47
C GLU A 55 8.42 2.01 -13.24
N LEU A 56 7.65 2.88 -12.58
CA LEU A 56 6.67 3.73 -13.25
C LEU A 56 7.32 4.61 -14.33
N ARG A 57 8.46 5.25 -14.02
CA ARG A 57 9.21 6.06 -15.00
C ARG A 57 9.68 5.20 -16.17
N ASN A 58 10.26 4.03 -15.90
CA ASN A 58 10.70 3.09 -16.93
C ASN A 58 9.55 2.67 -17.86
N ASP A 59 8.38 2.36 -17.30
CA ASP A 59 7.23 1.91 -18.08
C ASP A 59 6.60 3.05 -18.88
N ILE A 60 6.53 4.27 -18.35
CA ILE A 60 6.10 5.44 -19.11
C ILE A 60 7.05 5.72 -20.28
N GLU A 61 8.36 5.60 -20.09
CA GLU A 61 9.35 5.77 -21.16
C GLU A 61 9.20 4.72 -22.28
N ARG A 62 8.92 3.46 -21.92
CA ARG A 62 8.70 2.37 -22.89
C ARG A 62 7.32 2.43 -23.55
N HIS A 63 6.32 2.87 -22.80
CA HIS A 63 4.91 2.85 -23.17
C HIS A 63 4.28 4.22 -22.84
N PRO A 64 4.32 5.20 -23.76
CA PRO A 64 3.85 6.57 -23.49
C PRO A 64 2.37 6.71 -23.08
N LYS A 65 1.56 5.66 -23.26
CA LYS A 65 0.15 5.59 -22.84
C LYS A 65 -0.10 4.59 -21.70
N PHE A 66 0.93 4.30 -20.92
CA PHE A 66 0.86 3.32 -19.83
C PHE A 66 -0.27 3.67 -18.86
N CYS A 67 -1.27 2.78 -18.77
CA CYS A 67 -2.43 2.92 -17.88
C CYS A 67 -3.25 4.21 -18.03
N GLU A 68 -3.25 4.87 -19.19
CA GLU A 68 -4.05 6.09 -19.43
C GLU A 68 -5.56 5.85 -19.53
N GLY A 69 -5.98 4.59 -19.67
CA GLY A 69 -7.39 4.23 -19.78
C GLY A 69 -7.66 2.81 -19.29
N PHE A 70 -8.93 2.56 -18.97
CA PHE A 70 -9.42 1.23 -18.65
C PHE A 70 -10.02 0.59 -19.89
N CYS A 71 -9.64 -0.67 -20.17
CA CYS A 71 -10.26 -1.47 -21.21
C CYS A 71 -11.53 -2.14 -20.65
N GLU A 72 -12.70 -1.70 -21.12
CA GLU A 72 -14.01 -2.20 -20.68
C GLU A 72 -14.17 -3.72 -20.95
N GLU A 73 -13.64 -4.21 -22.07
CA GLU A 73 -13.63 -5.62 -22.43
C GLU A 73 -12.82 -6.47 -21.43
N CYS A 74 -11.67 -5.96 -20.98
CA CYS A 74 -10.87 -6.64 -19.96
C CYS A 74 -11.55 -6.61 -18.59
N SER A 75 -12.26 -5.53 -18.25
CA SER A 75 -13.04 -5.46 -17.00
C SER A 75 -14.11 -6.56 -16.96
N ASN A 76 -14.78 -6.83 -18.08
CA ASN A 76 -15.78 -7.89 -18.20
C ASN A 76 -15.19 -9.31 -18.09
N MET A 77 -13.90 -9.51 -18.35
CA MET A 77 -13.21 -10.80 -18.14
C MET A 77 -12.81 -11.06 -16.69
N ILE A 78 -12.69 -10.01 -15.86
CA ILE A 78 -12.30 -10.14 -14.45
C ILE A 78 -13.47 -10.69 -13.62
N PHE A 79 -14.71 -10.27 -13.92
CA PHE A 79 -15.91 -10.64 -13.14
C PHE A 79 -16.18 -12.15 -13.01
N PRO A 80 -16.06 -12.98 -14.06
CA PRO A 80 -16.26 -14.43 -13.92
C PRO A 80 -15.23 -15.11 -13.00
N ARG A 81 -13.97 -14.62 -12.98
CA ARG A 81 -12.94 -15.13 -12.07
C ARG A 81 -13.18 -14.68 -10.62
N MET A 82 -13.81 -13.53 -10.42
CA MET A 82 -14.15 -13.04 -9.08
C MET A 82 -15.12 -13.94 -8.34
N GLU A 83 -16.13 -14.52 -9.01
CA GLU A 83 -17.08 -15.43 -8.36
C GLU A 83 -16.40 -16.67 -7.77
N ILE A 84 -15.36 -17.18 -8.45
CA ILE A 84 -14.57 -18.32 -7.98
C ILE A 84 -13.78 -17.92 -6.73
N VAL A 85 -13.08 -16.79 -6.77
CA VAL A 85 -12.28 -16.28 -5.64
C VAL A 85 -13.17 -15.95 -4.43
N MET A 86 -14.35 -15.38 -4.64
CA MET A 86 -15.31 -15.07 -3.57
C MET A 86 -15.88 -16.34 -2.92
N LYS A 87 -16.14 -17.39 -3.70
CA LYS A 87 -16.56 -18.70 -3.16
C LYS A 87 -15.47 -19.35 -2.30
N GLU A 88 -14.20 -19.23 -2.70
CA GLU A 88 -13.06 -19.73 -1.91
C GLU A 88 -12.82 -18.91 -0.62
N ARG A 89 -13.10 -17.60 -0.64
CA ARG A 89 -13.00 -16.77 0.57
C ARG A 89 -14.06 -17.17 1.59
N ASN A 90 -15.30 -17.40 1.16
CA ASN A 90 -16.38 -17.81 2.06
C ASN A 90 -16.15 -19.19 2.69
N SER A 91 -15.20 -19.99 2.17
CA SER A 91 -14.83 -21.29 2.73
C SER A 91 -13.55 -21.27 3.58
N LYS A 92 -12.79 -20.16 3.60
CA LYS A 92 -11.54 -20.02 4.36
C LYS A 92 -11.68 -19.01 5.52
N LYS A 93 -10.95 -19.25 6.61
CA LYS A 93 -11.00 -18.42 7.83
C LYS A 93 -10.27 -17.08 7.70
N GLU A 94 -9.18 -17.02 6.93
CA GLU A 94 -8.40 -15.81 6.69
C GLU A 94 -8.08 -15.62 5.20
N PRO A 95 -8.10 -14.37 4.69
CA PRO A 95 -7.77 -14.07 3.31
C PRO A 95 -6.27 -14.21 3.06
N THR A 96 -5.89 -14.85 1.95
CA THR A 96 -4.49 -14.87 1.47
C THR A 96 -4.19 -13.58 0.70
N ALA A 97 -2.91 -13.34 0.39
CA ALA A 97 -2.49 -12.16 -0.36
C ALA A 97 -3.17 -12.10 -1.75
N GLU A 98 -3.27 -13.25 -2.43
CA GLU A 98 -3.90 -13.36 -3.74
C GLU A 98 -5.39 -13.02 -3.67
N THR A 99 -6.12 -13.58 -2.69
CA THR A 99 -7.56 -13.32 -2.58
C THR A 99 -7.85 -11.86 -2.24
N ALA A 100 -7.02 -11.24 -1.39
CA ALA A 100 -7.13 -9.81 -1.07
C ALA A 100 -6.82 -8.92 -2.29
N LEU A 101 -5.78 -9.24 -3.08
CA LEU A 101 -5.46 -8.52 -4.31
C LEU A 101 -6.61 -8.58 -5.32
N PHE A 102 -7.11 -9.78 -5.61
CA PHE A 102 -8.20 -9.96 -6.56
C PHE A 102 -9.47 -9.24 -6.11
N GLU A 103 -9.84 -9.31 -4.83
CA GLU A 103 -11.01 -8.62 -4.29
C GLU A 103 -10.91 -7.10 -4.47
N LYS A 104 -9.77 -6.48 -4.13
CA LYS A 104 -9.66 -5.02 -4.23
C LYS A 104 -9.56 -4.52 -5.66
N LEU A 105 -8.93 -5.30 -6.54
CA LEU A 105 -8.90 -5.00 -7.98
C LEU A 105 -10.31 -5.02 -8.57
N ALA A 106 -11.04 -6.08 -8.27
CA ALA A 106 -12.45 -6.23 -8.62
C ALA A 106 -13.33 -5.07 -8.15
N SER A 107 -13.24 -4.73 -6.86
CA SER A 107 -14.02 -3.61 -6.30
C SER A 107 -13.64 -2.28 -6.93
N ALA A 108 -12.36 -2.05 -7.22
CA ALA A 108 -11.90 -0.82 -7.88
C ALA A 108 -12.50 -0.66 -9.29
N PHE A 109 -12.47 -1.72 -10.10
CA PHE A 109 -13.07 -1.72 -11.44
C PHE A 109 -14.60 -1.61 -11.40
N SER A 110 -15.25 -2.37 -10.52
CA SER A 110 -16.71 -2.29 -10.37
C SER A 110 -17.16 -0.87 -9.99
N ALA A 111 -16.52 -0.27 -8.99
CA ALA A 111 -16.82 1.11 -8.58
C ALA A 111 -16.58 2.11 -9.74
N TYR A 112 -15.51 1.94 -10.51
CA TYR A 112 -15.22 2.78 -11.68
C TYR A 112 -16.32 2.67 -12.75
N LEU A 113 -16.69 1.45 -13.15
CA LEU A 113 -17.70 1.19 -14.17
C LEU A 113 -19.09 1.70 -13.77
N HIS A 114 -19.42 1.67 -12.47
CA HIS A 114 -20.66 2.25 -11.94
C HIS A 114 -20.58 3.77 -11.68
N GLY A 115 -19.50 4.43 -12.12
CA GLY A 115 -19.32 5.88 -11.99
C GLY A 115 -18.87 6.37 -10.61
N ASN A 116 -18.64 5.48 -9.64
CA ASN A 116 -18.17 5.85 -8.30
C ASN A 116 -16.63 5.96 -8.25
N LYS A 117 -16.10 7.03 -8.86
CA LYS A 117 -14.64 7.25 -8.99
C LYS A 117 -13.91 7.37 -7.64
N LYS A 118 -14.54 7.95 -6.61
CA LYS A 118 -13.93 8.11 -5.28
C LYS A 118 -13.76 6.77 -4.59
N GLU A 119 -14.78 5.92 -4.64
CA GLU A 119 -14.68 4.57 -4.11
C GLU A 119 -13.66 3.73 -4.87
N SER A 120 -13.61 3.86 -6.20
CA SER A 120 -12.58 3.23 -7.03
C SER A 120 -11.16 3.63 -6.59
N LEU A 121 -10.90 4.93 -6.39
CA LEU A 121 -9.62 5.42 -5.86
C LEU A 121 -9.28 4.83 -4.48
N ASN A 122 -10.26 4.73 -3.58
CA ASN A 122 -10.05 4.12 -2.27
C ASN A 122 -9.67 2.63 -2.39
N HIS A 123 -10.28 1.89 -3.32
CA HIS A 123 -9.91 0.50 -3.57
C HIS A 123 -8.52 0.36 -4.21
N PHE A 124 -8.13 1.25 -5.12
CA PHE A 124 -6.75 1.30 -5.62
C PHE A 124 -5.72 1.63 -4.53
N ALA A 125 -6.06 2.52 -3.59
CA ALA A 125 -5.21 2.78 -2.43
C ALA A 125 -5.08 1.53 -1.54
N GLN A 126 -6.18 0.79 -1.33
CA GLN A 126 -6.15 -0.48 -0.60
C GLN A 126 -5.32 -1.54 -1.33
N LEU A 127 -5.39 -1.61 -2.66
CA LEU A 127 -4.50 -2.45 -3.47
C LEU A 127 -3.03 -2.10 -3.25
N GLY A 128 -2.68 -0.81 -3.29
CA GLY A 128 -1.32 -0.35 -3.00
C GLY A 128 -0.85 -0.80 -1.62
N ALA A 129 -1.69 -0.70 -0.59
CA ALA A 129 -1.37 -1.20 0.75
C ALA A 129 -1.12 -2.72 0.79
N ILE A 130 -1.92 -3.51 0.07
CA ILE A 130 -1.71 -4.96 -0.03
C ILE A 130 -0.38 -5.26 -0.75
N ILE A 131 -0.09 -4.57 -1.85
CA ILE A 131 1.18 -4.72 -2.59
C ILE A 131 2.37 -4.40 -1.68
N PHE A 132 2.33 -3.32 -0.91
CA PHE A 132 3.40 -3.01 0.04
C PHE A 132 3.63 -4.13 1.06
N ARG A 133 2.56 -4.77 1.54
CA ARG A 133 2.68 -5.93 2.46
C ARG A 133 3.27 -7.15 1.77
N CYS A 134 2.93 -7.40 0.51
CA CYS A 134 3.55 -8.47 -0.27
C CYS A 134 5.04 -8.19 -0.50
N MET A 135 5.41 -6.96 -0.87
CA MET A 135 6.82 -6.57 -1.05
C MET A 135 7.61 -6.72 0.24
N GLU A 136 7.03 -6.33 1.38
CA GLU A 136 7.65 -6.52 2.70
C GLU A 136 7.87 -8.00 3.02
N HIS A 137 6.90 -8.86 2.71
CA HIS A 137 7.01 -10.30 2.91
C HIS A 137 8.13 -10.91 2.07
N VAL A 138 8.14 -10.65 0.76
CA VAL A 138 9.17 -11.14 -0.16
C VAL A 138 10.55 -10.60 0.20
N GLN A 139 10.66 -9.32 0.60
CA GLN A 139 11.95 -8.76 1.03
C GLN A 139 12.52 -9.52 2.23
N LYS A 140 11.68 -9.92 3.19
CA LYS A 140 12.13 -10.72 4.34
C LYS A 140 12.66 -12.09 3.91
N GLU A 141 12.04 -12.72 2.92
CA GLU A 141 12.53 -13.98 2.35
C GLU A 141 13.89 -13.79 1.67
N VAL A 142 14.04 -12.73 0.87
CA VAL A 142 15.32 -12.38 0.23
C VAL A 142 16.42 -12.14 1.27
N GLU A 143 16.12 -11.41 2.35
CA GLU A 143 17.06 -11.12 3.43
C GLU A 143 17.41 -12.37 4.26
N ALA A 144 16.48 -13.33 4.37
CA ALA A 144 16.69 -14.61 5.04
C ALA A 144 17.51 -15.61 4.20
N GLY A 145 17.78 -15.31 2.93
CA GLY A 145 18.58 -16.16 2.04
C GLY A 145 17.87 -17.43 1.58
N THR A 146 16.53 -17.44 1.57
CA THR A 146 15.70 -18.48 0.96
C THR A 146 15.47 -18.25 -0.53
#